data_AF-A0A5C6E181-F1
#
_entry.id   AF-A0A5C6E181-F1
#
_cell.length_a   1.000
_cell.length_b   1.000
_cell.length_c   1.000
_cell.angle_alpha   90.00
_cell.angle_beta   90.00
_cell.angle_gamma   90.00
#
_symmetry.space_group_name_H-M   'P 1'
#
loop_
_entity.id
_entity.type
_entity.pdbx_description
1 polymer ?
#
loop_
_entity_poly.entity_id
_entity_poly.type
_entity_poly.pdbx_seq_one_letter_code
_entity_poly.pdbx_strand_id
1 'polypeptide(L)'
;MKTPVIRRTGKNRNMFGLSPFELMVIGVIAVVLFGGNLPEVARKFGGSYRELRRTLNDVQQQFRNAEHEANKAMSMDNSKKEASESELDEPDEPSAPKFKPPA
;
A
#
# COMPACT_ATOMS: atom_id res chain seq x y z
N MET A 1 -15.78 54.16 -17.83
CA MET A 1 -15.68 53.11 -18.87
C MET A 1 -15.35 51.79 -18.19
N LYS A 2 -16.28 50.84 -18.14
CA LYS A 2 -16.05 49.48 -17.59
C LYS A 2 -15.97 48.52 -18.76
N THR A 3 -14.82 47.89 -18.98
CA THR A 3 -14.65 46.83 -19.97
C THR A 3 -15.28 45.53 -19.48
N PRO A 4 -16.05 44.81 -20.30
CA PRO A 4 -16.55 43.50 -19.93
C PRO A 4 -15.41 42.47 -20.04
N VAL A 5 -15.16 41.75 -18.94
CA VAL A 5 -14.26 40.60 -18.92
C VAL A 5 -15.02 39.39 -19.46
N ILE A 6 -14.59 38.91 -20.62
CA ILE A 6 -15.14 37.72 -21.30
C ILE A 6 -14.76 36.48 -20.48
N ARG A 7 -15.76 35.80 -19.89
CA ARG A 7 -15.55 34.50 -19.24
C ARG A 7 -15.28 33.46 -20.31
N ARG A 8 -14.03 33.04 -20.46
CA ARG A 8 -13.70 31.81 -21.20
C ARG A 8 -14.15 30.62 -20.37
N THR A 9 -15.14 29.89 -20.87
CA THR A 9 -15.55 28.59 -20.34
C THR A 9 -14.36 27.63 -20.41
N GLY A 10 -13.80 27.30 -19.25
CA GLY A 10 -12.84 26.21 -19.12
C GLY A 10 -13.57 24.90 -19.41
N LYS A 11 -13.38 24.36 -20.63
CA LYS A 11 -13.78 23.00 -20.98
C LYS A 11 -12.94 22.05 -20.12
N ASN A 12 -13.55 21.53 -19.07
CA ASN A 12 -12.96 20.49 -18.23
C ASN A 12 -12.65 19.28 -19.11
N ARG A 13 -11.38 19.08 -19.44
CA ARG A 13 -10.90 17.80 -19.97
C ARG A 13 -10.82 16.86 -18.77
N ASN A 14 -11.90 16.10 -18.60
CA ASN A 14 -12.12 14.97 -17.70
C ASN A 14 -10.88 14.47 -16.95
N MET A 15 -10.98 14.42 -15.62
CA MET A 15 -9.91 14.04 -14.68
C MET A 15 -9.57 12.54 -14.62
N PHE A 16 -10.03 11.75 -15.61
CA PHE A 16 -9.54 10.41 -15.91
C PHE A 16 -9.06 10.46 -17.35
N GLY A 17 -7.75 10.57 -17.55
CA GLY A 17 -7.08 10.96 -18.80
C GLY A 17 -7.19 9.97 -19.98
N LEU A 18 -8.26 9.18 -20.05
CA LEU A 18 -8.63 8.32 -21.16
C LEU A 18 -10.14 8.44 -21.38
N SER A 19 -10.54 9.15 -22.43
CA SER A 19 -11.93 9.10 -22.85
C SER A 19 -12.25 7.71 -23.44
N PRO A 20 -13.50 7.22 -23.32
CA PRO A 20 -13.92 5.98 -23.99
C PRO A 20 -13.62 5.99 -25.51
N PHE A 21 -13.62 7.18 -26.11
CA PHE A 21 -13.26 7.38 -27.50
C PHE A 21 -11.77 7.11 -27.79
N GLU A 22 -10.86 7.60 -26.94
CA GLU A 22 -9.42 7.32 -27.08
C GLU A 22 -9.13 5.83 -26.92
N LEU A 23 -9.78 5.15 -25.96
CA LEU A 23 -9.67 3.69 -25.82
C LEU A 23 -10.15 2.96 -27.08
N MET A 24 -11.23 3.42 -27.69
CA MET A 24 -11.73 2.84 -28.94
C MET A 24 -10.74 3.02 -30.09
N VAL A 25 -10.15 4.21 -30.25
CA VAL A 25 -9.13 4.47 -31.29
C VAL A 25 -7.90 3.59 -31.08
N ILE A 26 -7.39 3.48 -29.85
CA ILE A 26 -6.26 2.59 -29.53
C ILE A 26 -6.63 1.13 -29.82
N GLY A 27 -7.86 0.71 -29.49
CA GLY A 27 -8.38 -0.62 -29.79
C GLY A 27 -8.40 -0.92 -31.30
N VAL A 28 -8.84 0.03 -32.13
CA VAL A 28 -8.82 -0.11 -33.60
C VAL A 28 -7.39 -0.24 -34.11
N ILE A 29 -6.47 0.60 -33.62
CA ILE A 29 -5.04 0.52 -33.99
C ILE A 29 -4.46 -0.85 -33.61
N ALA A 30 -4.78 -1.34 -32.41
CA ALA A 30 -4.34 -2.67 -31.98
C ALA A 30 -4.89 -3.78 -32.89
N VAL A 31 -6.16 -3.70 -33.31
CA VAL A 31 -6.72 -4.66 -34.27
C VAL A 31 -6.03 -4.55 -35.64
N VAL A 32 -5.65 -3.37 -36.11
CA VAL A 32 -4.92 -3.23 -37.38
C VAL A 32 -3.51 -3.84 -37.30
N LEU A 33 -2.80 -3.65 -36.18
CA LEU A 33 -1.44 -4.16 -36.00
C LEU A 33 -1.42 -5.66 -35.74
N PHE A 34 -2.30 -6.17 -34.88
CA PHE A 34 -2.30 -7.56 -34.43
C PHE A 34 -3.31 -8.45 -35.18
N GLY A 35 -4.32 -7.86 -35.82
CA GLY A 35 -5.37 -8.58 -36.55
C GLY A 35 -6.15 -9.53 -35.64
N GLY A 36 -6.37 -10.75 -36.15
CA GLY A 36 -7.02 -11.84 -35.40
C GLY A 36 -6.20 -12.38 -34.22
N ASN A 37 -4.93 -12.00 -34.06
CA ASN A 37 -4.09 -12.45 -32.94
C ASN A 37 -4.28 -11.60 -31.67
N LEU A 38 -4.93 -10.44 -31.75
CA LEU A 38 -5.21 -9.57 -30.60
C LEU A 38 -5.87 -10.30 -29.41
N PRO A 39 -6.93 -11.12 -29.58
CA PRO A 39 -7.52 -11.89 -28.48
C PRO A 39 -6.55 -12.90 -27.87
N GLU A 40 -5.64 -13.46 -28.65
CA GLU A 40 -4.61 -14.36 -28.13
C GLU A 40 -3.57 -13.60 -27.28
N VAL A 41 -3.12 -12.44 -27.75
CA VAL A 41 -2.22 -11.54 -26.99
C VAL A 41 -2.88 -11.06 -25.70
N ALA A 42 -4.14 -10.65 -25.77
CA ALA A 42 -4.92 -10.23 -24.61
C ALA A 42 -5.10 -11.38 -23.59
N ARG A 43 -5.35 -12.61 -24.07
CA ARG A 43 -5.42 -13.80 -23.20
C ARG A 43 -4.09 -14.11 -22.53
N LYS A 44 -2.97 -14.06 -23.27
CA LYS A 44 -1.62 -14.29 -22.73
C LYS A 44 -1.28 -13.24 -21.67
N PHE A 45 -1.44 -11.96 -22.00
CA PHE A 45 -1.16 -10.85 -21.09
C PHE A 45 -2.10 -10.85 -19.87
N GLY A 46 -3.39 -11.07 -20.07
CA GLY A 46 -4.39 -11.15 -19.01
C GLY A 46 -4.18 -12.35 -18.09
N GLY A 47 -3.75 -13.49 -18.64
CA GLY A 47 -3.30 -14.66 -17.88
C GLY A 47 -2.13 -14.32 -16.96
N SER A 48 -1.06 -13.71 -17.51
CA SER A 48 0.10 -13.28 -16.71
C SER A 48 -0.27 -12.27 -15.63
N TYR A 49 -1.12 -11.27 -15.92
CA TYR A 49 -1.58 -10.32 -14.90
C TYR A 49 -2.38 -11.00 -13.78
N ARG A 50 -3.20 -12.00 -14.11
CA ARG A 50 -3.98 -12.77 -13.13
C ARG A 50 -3.08 -13.59 -12.21
N GLU A 51 -2.06 -14.24 -12.77
CA GLU A 51 -1.06 -14.99 -12.00
C GLU A 51 -0.27 -14.06 -11.07
N LEU A 52 0.24 -12.94 -11.59
CA LEU A 52 0.93 -11.92 -10.78
C LEU A 52 0.06 -11.44 -9.62
N ARG A 53 -1.22 -11.11 -9.88
CA ARG A 53 -2.15 -10.71 -8.82
C ARG A 53 -2.33 -11.79 -7.77
N ARG A 54 -2.42 -13.06 -8.18
CA ARG A 54 -2.55 -14.19 -7.25
C ARG A 54 -1.31 -14.33 -6.38
N THR A 55 -0.11 -14.31 -6.98
CA THR A 55 1.16 -14.33 -6.25
C THR A 55 1.27 -13.16 -5.27
N LEU A 56 0.91 -11.95 -5.67
CA LEU A 56 0.93 -10.78 -4.79
C LEU A 56 -0.03 -10.91 -3.61
N ASN A 57 -1.24 -11.46 -3.83
CA ASN A 57 -2.20 -11.71 -2.76
C ASN A 57 -1.68 -12.77 -1.77
N ASP A 58 -1.12 -13.86 -2.27
CA ASP A 58 -0.58 -14.95 -1.44
C ASP A 58 0.57 -14.42 -0.56
N VAL A 59 1.47 -13.62 -1.15
CA VAL A 59 2.57 -12.96 -0.43
C VAL A 59 2.04 -12.00 0.62
N GLN A 60 1.07 -11.15 0.30
CA GLN A 60 0.46 -10.23 1.27
C GLN A 60 -0.17 -10.98 2.45
N GLN A 61 -0.79 -12.14 2.20
CA GLN A 61 -1.38 -12.98 3.24
C GLN A 61 -0.30 -13.59 4.15
N GLN A 62 0.81 -14.07 3.57
CA GLN A 62 1.94 -14.59 4.34
C GLN A 62 2.57 -13.52 5.24
N PHE A 63 2.80 -12.31 4.72
CA PHE A 63 3.32 -11.21 5.54
C PHE A 63 2.38 -10.86 6.70
N ARG A 64 1.07 -10.75 6.45
CA ARG A 64 0.08 -10.44 7.50
C ARG A 64 0.04 -11.51 8.59
N ASN A 65 0.19 -12.79 8.21
CA ASN A 65 0.23 -13.90 9.14
C ASN A 65 1.52 -13.88 9.97
N ALA A 66 2.67 -13.64 9.34
CA ALA A 66 3.96 -13.53 10.01
C ALA A 66 4.00 -12.35 10.99
N GLU A 67 3.42 -11.20 10.62
CA GLU A 67 3.26 -10.05 11.52
C GLU A 67 2.38 -10.38 12.73
N HIS A 68 1.25 -11.08 12.52
CA HIS A 68 0.39 -11.53 13.61
C HIS A 68 1.09 -12.53 14.53
N GLU A 69 1.85 -13.47 13.98
CA GLU A 69 2.60 -14.46 14.76
C GLU A 69 3.73 -13.80 15.56
N ALA A 70 4.48 -12.88 14.95
CA ALA A 70 5.51 -12.09 15.62
C ALA A 70 4.93 -11.23 16.75
N ASN A 71 3.81 -10.53 16.50
CA ASN A 71 3.15 -9.73 17.54
C ASN A 71 2.60 -10.61 18.67
N LYS A 72 1.99 -11.76 18.34
CA LYS A 72 1.50 -12.71 19.34
C LYS A 72 2.64 -13.30 20.18
N ALA A 73 3.78 -13.60 19.57
CA ALA A 73 4.98 -14.06 20.29
C ALA A 73 5.54 -12.98 21.22
N MET A 74 5.62 -11.73 20.77
CA MET A 74 6.03 -10.59 21.61
C MET A 74 5.05 -10.32 22.76
N SER A 75 3.75 -10.40 22.50
CA SER A 75 2.72 -10.23 23.54
C SER A 75 2.77 -11.36 24.58
N MET A 76 3.08 -12.59 24.18
CA MET A 76 3.25 -13.71 25.12
C MET A 76 4.52 -13.59 25.97
N ASP A 77 5.62 -13.07 25.43
CA ASP A 77 6.82 -12.74 26.20
C ASP A 77 6.54 -11.64 27.24
N ASN A 78 5.80 -10.60 26.84
CA ASN A 78 5.45 -9.50 27.74
C ASN A 78 4.49 -9.93 28.86
N SER A 79 3.47 -10.74 28.56
CA SER A 79 2.58 -11.30 29.59
C SER A 79 3.29 -12.29 30.52
N LYS A 80 4.36 -12.96 30.05
CA LYS A 80 5.18 -13.84 30.90
C LYS A 80 6.11 -13.07 31.82
N LYS A 81 6.62 -11.90 31.40
CA LYS A 81 7.36 -10.96 32.25
C LYS A 81 6.47 -10.29 33.29
N GLU A 82 5.27 -9.87 32.93
CA GLU A 82 4.34 -9.23 33.88
C GLU A 82 3.83 -10.19 34.98
N ALA A 83 3.77 -11.49 34.71
CA ALA A 83 3.42 -12.50 35.71
C ALA A 83 4.59 -12.92 36.62
N SER A 84 5.84 -12.57 36.29
CA SER A 84 7.02 -12.84 37.12
C SER A 84 7.48 -11.67 37.98
N GLU A 85 6.90 -10.48 37.80
CA GLU A 85 7.29 -9.25 38.51
C GLU A 85 6.46 -8.96 39.78
N SER A 86 5.45 -9.78 40.11
CA SER A 86 4.56 -9.55 41.27
C SER A 86 4.96 -10.30 42.56
N GLU A 87 6.09 -10.99 42.60
CA GLU A 87 6.62 -11.68 43.79
C GLU A 87 8.12 -11.42 44.00
N LEU A 88 8.53 -10.15 44.01
CA LEU A 88 9.83 -9.77 44.55
C LEU A 88 9.61 -8.69 45.62
N ASP A 89 9.81 -9.12 46.86
CA ASP A 89 10.06 -8.29 48.05
C ASP A 89 10.79 -6.98 47.70
N GLU A 90 10.47 -5.91 48.43
CA GLU A 90 11.34 -4.76 48.60
C GLU A 90 12.71 -5.25 49.14
N PRO A 91 13.81 -5.05 48.39
CA PRO A 91 14.95 -4.40 49.04
C PRO A 91 15.70 -3.40 48.13
N ASP A 92 15.99 -2.25 48.74
CA ASP A 92 17.04 -1.27 48.46
C ASP A 92 17.25 -0.81 47.01
N GLU A 93 16.69 0.37 46.71
CA GLU A 93 17.16 1.20 45.60
C GLU A 93 18.69 1.48 45.76
N PRO A 94 19.58 1.05 44.85
CA PRO A 94 20.87 1.70 44.76
C PRO A 94 20.63 3.08 44.17
N SER A 95 20.51 4.09 45.04
CA SER A 95 20.36 5.49 44.66
C SER A 95 21.51 5.87 43.72
N ALA A 96 21.22 5.89 42.41
CA ALA A 96 22.19 6.29 41.41
C ALA A 96 22.60 7.75 41.73
N PRO A 97 23.90 8.04 41.86
CA PRO A 97 24.34 9.39 42.19
C PRO A 97 23.89 10.32 41.07
N LYS A 98 23.01 11.27 41.41
CA LYS A 98 22.50 12.24 40.45
C LYS A 98 23.66 13.11 39.97
N PHE A 99 24.12 12.85 38.76
CA PHE A 99 25.14 13.62 38.06
C PHE A 99 24.60 15.03 37.78
N LYS A 100 25.23 16.04 38.39
CA LYS A 100 24.98 17.45 38.02
C LYS A 100 26.11 17.88 37.08
N PRO A 101 25.82 18.20 35.80
CA PRO A 101 26.85 18.68 34.89
C PRO A 101 27.33 20.09 35.32
N PRO A 102 28.65 20.37 35.22
CA PRO A 102 29.18 21.71 35.49
C PRO A 102 28.73 22.72 34.42
N ALA A 103 28.48 23.95 34.87
CA ALA A 103 28.04 25.09 34.06
C ALA A 103 29.15 25.65 33.15
#